data_AF-A0A1E4NB31-F1
#
_entry.id   AF-A0A1E4NB31-F1
#
_cell.length_a   1.000
_cell.length_b   1.000
_cell.length_c   1.000
_cell.angle_alpha   90.00
_cell.angle_beta   90.00
_cell.angle_gamma   90.00
#
_symmetry.space_group_name_H-M   'P 1'
#
loop_
_entity.id
_entity.type
_entity.pdbx_description
1 polymer ?
#
loop_
_entity_poly.entity_id
_entity_poly.type
_entity_poly.pdbx_seq_one_letter_code
_entity_poly.pdbx_strand_id
1 'polypeptide(L)'
;MLVASTLALLGSLPAQAHTETYNVTLTFFEPDTQPRDTIFIGSFDYDTHTKTVSGLQGVLSESMTGDPVAYPNDNMTWLTLSNQLVSWYDASLGGTFAAAFRNTDTNTFWTGLLGKGDGWSPKAGIDAQGIYYGFGSTNPGNAYALIFVPDDPLAALTQAQIDKLAYADCAPGGMMGAVCMTGTSVAGYGLAGTMSGYPLSQTITAAVPEPETWGMLLAGLGLVGYAARRRSRR
;
A
#
# COMPACT_ATOMS: atom_id res chain seq x y z
N MET A 1 -11.25 -63.21 -20.03
CA MET A 1 -10.85 -62.43 -18.83
C MET A 1 -9.52 -61.77 -19.13
N LEU A 2 -9.51 -60.47 -19.38
CA LEU A 2 -8.29 -59.66 -19.42
C LEU A 2 -8.66 -58.32 -18.78
N VAL A 3 -8.08 -58.10 -17.61
CA VAL A 3 -8.37 -57.01 -16.68
C VAL A 3 -7.66 -55.74 -17.15
N ALA A 4 -8.35 -54.63 -16.90
CA ALA A 4 -8.04 -53.24 -17.22
C ALA A 4 -6.66 -52.74 -16.78
N SER A 5 -6.21 -51.66 -17.42
CA SER A 5 -5.32 -50.65 -16.81
C SER A 5 -5.51 -49.31 -17.51
N THR A 6 -6.56 -48.59 -17.14
CA THR A 6 -6.71 -47.15 -17.43
C THR A 6 -5.92 -46.37 -16.38
N LEU A 7 -4.76 -45.85 -16.77
CA LEU A 7 -3.94 -44.97 -15.96
C LEU A 7 -4.58 -43.56 -15.99
N ALA A 8 -5.33 -43.19 -14.95
CA ALA A 8 -5.84 -41.83 -14.80
C ALA A 8 -4.69 -40.90 -14.39
N LEU A 9 -4.30 -39.99 -15.29
CA LEU A 9 -3.48 -38.84 -14.94
C LEU A 9 -4.32 -37.90 -14.08
N LEU A 10 -4.17 -38.01 -12.76
CA LEU A 10 -4.55 -36.95 -11.82
C LEU A 10 -3.66 -35.74 -12.12
N GLY A 11 -4.16 -34.81 -12.92
CA GLY A 11 -3.57 -33.49 -13.05
C GLY A 11 -3.51 -32.86 -11.66
N SER A 12 -2.32 -32.44 -11.25
CA SER A 12 -2.12 -31.58 -10.10
C SER A 12 -2.98 -30.34 -10.27
N LEU A 13 -4.09 -30.24 -9.52
CA LEU A 13 -4.76 -28.97 -9.33
C LEU A 13 -3.73 -27.98 -8.79
N PRO A 14 -3.63 -26.74 -9.32
CA PRO A 14 -2.74 -25.76 -8.73
C PRO A 14 -3.16 -25.62 -7.26
N ALA A 15 -2.22 -25.85 -6.34
CA ALA A 15 -2.42 -25.45 -4.96
C ALA A 15 -2.74 -23.96 -5.00
N GLN A 16 -3.95 -23.57 -4.58
CA GLN A 16 -4.31 -22.16 -4.52
C GLN A 16 -3.29 -21.51 -3.60
N ALA A 17 -2.44 -20.64 -4.17
CA ALA A 17 -1.54 -19.83 -3.38
C ALA A 17 -2.43 -19.00 -2.48
N HIS A 18 -2.32 -19.27 -1.20
CA HIS A 18 -3.20 -18.71 -0.21
C HIS A 18 -2.91 -17.22 0.06
N THR A 19 -1.66 -16.86 -0.24
CA THR A 19 -1.11 -15.52 -0.23
C THR A 19 -0.82 -15.11 -1.66
N GLU A 20 -1.36 -13.97 -2.07
CA GLU A 20 -1.12 -13.39 -3.39
C GLU A 20 -0.56 -11.96 -3.24
N THR A 21 0.26 -11.55 -4.20
CA THR A 21 0.82 -10.20 -4.25
C THR A 21 -0.11 -9.29 -5.05
N TYR A 22 -0.33 -8.09 -4.54
CA TYR A 22 -1.16 -7.06 -5.15
C TYR A 22 -0.39 -5.75 -5.25
N ASN A 23 -0.71 -4.96 -6.26
CA ASN A 23 -0.31 -3.56 -6.37
C ASN A 23 -1.42 -2.66 -5.86
N VAL A 24 -1.04 -1.53 -5.27
CA VAL A 24 -1.96 -0.54 -4.74
C VAL A 24 -1.57 0.86 -5.17
N THR A 25 -2.56 1.67 -5.52
CA THR A 25 -2.40 3.11 -5.75
C THR A 25 -3.43 3.85 -4.92
N LEU A 26 -2.98 4.76 -4.06
CA LEU A 26 -3.82 5.68 -3.30
C LEU A 26 -3.61 7.08 -3.85
N THR A 27 -4.69 7.84 -3.96
CA THR A 27 -4.67 9.25 -4.32
C THR A 27 -5.36 10.05 -3.22
N PHE A 28 -4.67 11.08 -2.75
CA PHE A 28 -5.23 12.12 -1.88
C PHE A 28 -5.33 13.39 -2.69
N PHE A 29 -6.53 13.98 -2.69
CA PHE A 29 -6.72 15.26 -3.34
C PHE A 29 -6.13 16.35 -2.47
N GLU A 30 -5.28 17.19 -3.07
CA GLU A 30 -4.58 18.26 -2.36
C GLU A 30 -5.01 19.64 -2.92
N PRO A 31 -6.04 20.28 -2.33
CA PRO A 31 -6.61 21.51 -2.86
C PRO A 31 -5.59 22.63 -3.06
N ASP A 32 -4.63 22.73 -2.14
CA ASP A 32 -3.68 23.85 -2.08
C ASP A 32 -2.43 23.63 -2.95
N THR A 33 -2.23 22.43 -3.50
CA THR A 33 -1.08 22.11 -4.38
C THR A 33 -1.48 21.73 -5.80
N GLN A 34 -2.75 21.94 -6.17
CA GLN A 34 -3.25 21.62 -7.50
C GLN A 34 -2.35 22.19 -8.62
N PRO A 35 -2.09 21.42 -9.69
CA PRO A 35 -2.75 20.15 -10.04
C PRO A 35 -2.06 18.91 -9.44
N ARG A 36 -1.17 19.06 -8.45
CA ARG A 36 -0.49 17.94 -7.81
C ARG A 36 -1.31 17.41 -6.65
N ASP A 37 -1.64 16.13 -6.74
CA ASP A 37 -2.19 15.31 -5.67
C ASP A 37 -1.08 14.50 -5.00
N THR A 38 -1.30 14.07 -3.76
CA THR A 38 -0.40 13.12 -3.09
C THR A 38 -0.76 11.70 -3.50
N ILE A 39 0.21 10.96 -4.01
CA ILE A 39 0.05 9.62 -4.55
C ILE A 39 0.93 8.65 -3.77
N PHE A 40 0.34 7.56 -3.29
CA PHE A 40 1.10 6.40 -2.84
C PHE A 40 0.98 5.27 -3.85
N ILE A 41 2.12 4.72 -4.28
CA ILE A 41 2.20 3.56 -5.17
C ILE A 41 2.99 2.48 -4.45
N GLY A 42 2.38 1.32 -4.25
CA GLY A 42 3.01 0.25 -3.50
C GLY A 42 2.56 -1.12 -3.91
N SER A 43 3.05 -2.11 -3.17
CA SER A 43 2.70 -3.51 -3.29
C SER A 43 2.62 -4.14 -1.92
N PHE A 44 1.79 -5.17 -1.77
CA PHE A 44 1.67 -5.97 -0.55
C PHE A 44 1.30 -7.41 -0.88
N ASP A 45 1.54 -8.30 0.07
CA ASP A 45 1.05 -9.67 0.05
C ASP A 45 -0.20 -9.78 0.94
N TYR A 46 -1.24 -10.44 0.43
CA TYR A 46 -2.47 -10.68 1.18
C TYR A 46 -2.82 -12.15 1.25
N ASP A 47 -3.04 -12.60 2.47
CA ASP A 47 -3.42 -13.96 2.81
C ASP A 47 -4.94 -14.01 3.07
N THR A 48 -5.65 -14.76 2.22
CA THR A 48 -7.13 -14.67 2.14
C THR A 48 -7.89 -15.38 3.27
N HIS A 49 -7.30 -16.36 3.96
CA HIS A 49 -7.94 -17.06 5.11
C HIS A 49 -7.63 -16.38 6.42
N THR A 50 -6.40 -15.90 6.61
CA THR A 50 -6.04 -15.17 7.84
C THR A 50 -6.39 -13.70 7.74
N LYS A 51 -6.68 -13.21 6.53
CA LYS A 51 -6.98 -11.81 6.22
C LYS A 51 -5.83 -10.90 6.62
N THR A 52 -4.60 -11.37 6.45
CA THR A 52 -3.40 -10.63 6.85
C THR A 52 -2.77 -9.95 5.65
N VAL A 53 -2.37 -8.70 5.85
CA VAL A 53 -1.54 -7.94 4.91
C VAL A 53 -0.11 -7.99 5.42
N SER A 54 0.84 -8.31 4.55
CA SER A 54 2.27 -8.34 4.84
C SER A 54 3.09 -7.75 3.69
N GLY A 55 4.34 -7.37 3.97
CA GLY A 55 5.24 -6.87 2.93
C GLY A 55 4.81 -5.55 2.27
N LEU A 56 3.90 -4.77 2.89
CA LEU A 56 3.49 -3.47 2.35
C LEU A 56 4.67 -2.53 2.28
N GLN A 57 4.99 -2.09 1.06
CA GLN A 57 6.03 -1.11 0.77
C GLN A 57 5.68 -0.34 -0.50
N GLY A 58 6.29 0.82 -0.69
CA GLY A 58 6.03 1.65 -1.86
C GLY A 58 6.75 2.98 -1.86
N VAL A 59 6.22 3.91 -2.64
CA VAL A 59 6.65 5.30 -2.72
C VAL A 59 5.48 6.25 -2.51
N LEU A 60 5.74 7.36 -1.83
CA LEU A 60 4.78 8.44 -1.58
C LEU A 60 5.29 9.74 -2.22
N SER A 61 4.47 10.43 -3.00
CA SER A 61 4.84 11.72 -3.60
C SER A 61 4.67 12.88 -2.62
N GLU A 62 5.55 13.87 -2.71
CA GLU A 62 5.46 15.12 -1.94
C GLU A 62 4.83 16.22 -2.82
N SER A 63 3.51 16.42 -2.74
CA SER A 63 2.77 17.33 -3.65
C SER A 63 3.13 18.83 -3.52
N MET A 64 3.86 19.22 -2.48
CA MET A 64 4.42 20.56 -2.32
C MET A 64 5.73 20.77 -3.12
N THR A 65 6.20 19.76 -3.84
CA THR A 65 7.43 19.80 -4.62
C THR A 65 7.17 19.69 -6.13
N GLY A 66 8.19 19.97 -6.94
CA GLY A 66 8.11 19.86 -8.40
C GLY A 66 7.32 20.98 -9.09
N ASP A 67 7.21 20.84 -10.41
CA ASP A 67 6.47 21.73 -11.30
C ASP A 67 4.95 21.50 -11.19
N PRO A 68 4.09 22.46 -11.60
CA PRO A 68 2.63 22.32 -11.59
C PRO A 68 2.08 21.34 -12.63
N VAL A 69 2.54 20.09 -12.58
CA VAL A 69 2.16 18.99 -13.47
C VAL A 69 1.61 17.85 -12.61
N ALA A 70 0.44 17.32 -13.00
CA ALA A 70 -0.17 16.21 -12.29
C ALA A 70 0.55 14.87 -12.60
N TYR A 71 0.47 13.94 -11.64
CA TYR A 71 0.77 12.53 -11.88
C TYR A 71 -0.06 12.01 -13.08
N PRO A 72 0.50 11.18 -13.98
CA PRO A 72 1.79 10.48 -13.90
C PRO A 72 2.98 11.20 -14.53
N ASN A 73 2.83 12.45 -14.98
CA ASN A 73 3.90 13.19 -15.66
C ASN A 73 4.62 14.17 -14.72
N ASP A 74 4.39 14.06 -13.42
CA ASP A 74 4.97 14.94 -12.44
C ASP A 74 6.49 14.75 -12.33
N ASN A 75 7.11 15.69 -11.62
CA ASN A 75 8.47 15.59 -11.13
C ASN A 75 8.52 15.91 -9.62
N MET A 76 7.48 15.46 -8.89
CA MET A 76 7.47 15.54 -7.44
C MET A 76 8.65 14.74 -6.87
N THR A 77 9.06 15.08 -5.66
CA THR A 77 9.95 14.23 -4.89
C THR A 77 9.15 13.00 -4.43
N TRP A 78 9.76 11.83 -4.50
CA TRP A 78 9.14 10.56 -4.12
C TRP A 78 9.91 9.92 -2.97
N LEU A 79 9.20 9.61 -1.88
CA LEU A 79 9.74 9.03 -0.67
C LEU A 79 9.53 7.53 -0.65
N THR A 80 10.59 6.76 -0.39
CA THR A 80 10.45 5.32 -0.18
C THR A 80 9.87 5.02 1.20
N LEU A 81 8.78 4.26 1.25
CA LEU A 81 8.19 3.70 2.46
C LEU A 81 8.44 2.17 2.44
N SER A 82 9.35 1.70 3.28
CA SER A 82 9.85 0.30 3.23
C SER A 82 9.51 -0.52 4.48
N ASN A 83 8.85 0.09 5.46
CA ASN A 83 8.61 -0.54 6.75
C ASN A 83 7.11 -0.71 6.99
N GLN A 84 6.58 -1.93 6.83
CA GLN A 84 5.22 -2.23 7.31
C GLN A 84 5.27 -2.48 8.83
N LEU A 85 4.85 -1.49 9.62
CA LEU A 85 4.93 -1.57 11.09
C LEU A 85 3.58 -1.81 11.77
N VAL A 86 2.48 -1.55 11.05
CA VAL A 86 1.12 -1.66 11.60
C VAL A 86 0.23 -2.40 10.61
N SER A 87 -0.56 -3.33 11.11
CA SER A 87 -1.61 -4.03 10.37
C SER A 87 -2.69 -4.55 11.33
N TRP A 88 -3.96 -4.41 10.98
CA TRP A 88 -5.07 -4.96 11.75
C TRP A 88 -6.32 -5.21 10.89
N TYR A 89 -7.05 -6.26 11.22
CA TYR A 89 -8.34 -6.56 10.60
C TYR A 89 -9.47 -5.77 11.28
N ASP A 90 -10.33 -5.15 10.46
CA ASP A 90 -11.54 -4.47 10.88
C ASP A 90 -12.77 -5.23 10.37
N ALA A 91 -13.45 -5.91 11.30
CA ALA A 91 -14.65 -6.68 10.97
C ALA A 91 -15.86 -5.82 10.60
N SER A 92 -15.89 -4.54 11.01
CA SER A 92 -17.00 -3.63 10.72
C SER A 92 -16.93 -3.07 9.30
N LEU A 93 -15.72 -2.85 8.79
CA LEU A 93 -15.45 -2.40 7.43
C LEU A 93 -15.18 -3.56 6.46
N GLY A 94 -14.97 -4.77 6.96
CA GLY A 94 -14.80 -5.98 6.15
C GLY A 94 -13.46 -6.01 5.41
N GLY A 95 -12.36 -5.79 6.13
CA GLY A 95 -11.03 -5.80 5.53
C GLY A 95 -9.92 -5.44 6.51
N THR A 96 -8.69 -5.35 5.99
CA THR A 96 -7.46 -5.19 6.77
C THR A 96 -6.80 -3.85 6.46
N PHE A 97 -6.54 -3.08 7.51
CA PHE A 97 -5.67 -1.92 7.41
C PHE A 97 -4.21 -2.34 7.48
N ALA A 98 -3.36 -1.64 6.74
CA ALA A 98 -1.92 -1.75 6.86
C ALA A 98 -1.25 -0.40 6.57
N ALA A 99 -0.14 -0.12 7.24
CA ALA A 99 0.61 1.11 7.03
C ALA A 99 2.08 0.85 6.74
N ALA A 100 2.59 1.47 5.68
CA ALA A 100 4.02 1.51 5.36
C ALA A 100 4.61 2.85 5.82
N PHE A 101 5.81 2.78 6.40
CA PHE A 101 6.53 3.91 6.98
C PHE A 101 7.89 4.09 6.30
N ARG A 102 8.33 5.34 6.26
CA ARG A 102 9.67 5.72 5.82
C ARG A 102 10.73 5.27 6.82
N ASN A 103 10.50 5.56 8.10
CA ASN A 103 11.41 5.18 9.16
C ASN A 103 11.07 3.79 9.72
N THR A 104 11.98 3.22 10.51
CA THR A 104 11.82 1.90 11.16
C THR A 104 10.95 1.94 12.42
N ASP A 105 10.31 3.07 12.68
CA ASP A 105 9.38 3.28 13.79
C ASP A 105 8.16 4.09 13.30
N THR A 106 7.11 4.13 14.12
CA THR A 106 5.86 4.81 13.78
C THR A 106 5.87 6.29 14.15
N ASN A 107 6.88 6.81 14.83
CA ASN A 107 6.87 8.16 15.39
C ASN A 107 6.77 9.21 14.28
N THR A 108 5.60 9.81 14.13
CA THR A 108 5.27 10.75 13.05
C THR A 108 4.79 12.08 13.62
N PHE A 109 3.89 12.04 14.61
CA PHE A 109 3.26 13.21 15.20
C PHE A 109 3.72 13.47 16.64
N TRP A 110 3.66 14.74 17.03
CA TRP A 110 4.04 15.18 18.36
C TRP A 110 3.15 14.59 19.45
N THR A 111 3.77 14.02 20.47
CA THR A 111 3.09 13.36 21.61
C THR A 111 2.95 14.27 22.84
N GLY A 112 3.12 15.59 22.67
CA GLY A 112 3.13 16.54 23.76
C GLY A 112 4.39 16.46 24.65
N LEU A 113 4.48 17.37 25.62
CA LEU A 113 5.61 17.44 26.58
C LEU A 113 5.75 16.19 27.47
N LEU A 114 4.64 15.48 27.70
CA LEU A 114 4.59 14.28 28.54
C LEU A 114 4.70 12.98 27.75
N GLY A 115 4.84 13.03 26.42
CA GLY A 115 5.01 11.85 25.59
C GLY A 115 3.82 10.89 25.59
N LYS A 116 2.58 11.41 25.54
CA LYS A 116 1.36 10.58 25.57
C LYS A 116 0.81 10.37 24.16
N GLY A 117 0.29 9.17 23.90
CA GLY A 117 -0.34 8.77 22.64
C GLY A 117 0.49 7.76 21.86
N ASP A 118 -0.03 7.33 20.70
CA ASP A 118 0.67 6.42 19.80
C ASP A 118 1.69 7.13 18.88
N GLY A 119 1.61 8.47 18.78
CA GLY A 119 2.52 9.30 18.00
C GLY A 119 2.42 9.11 16.49
N TRP A 120 1.36 8.48 15.97
CA TRP A 120 1.30 8.16 14.53
C TRP A 120 -0.10 8.07 13.93
N SER A 121 -1.13 7.66 14.68
CA SER A 121 -2.43 7.40 14.08
C SER A 121 -3.04 8.67 13.47
N PRO A 122 -3.97 8.58 12.51
CA PRO A 122 -4.61 9.75 11.93
C PRO A 122 -5.27 10.66 13.00
N LYS A 123 -5.82 10.05 14.06
CA LYS A 123 -6.37 10.79 15.20
C LYS A 123 -5.29 11.50 16.01
N ALA A 124 -4.13 10.87 16.24
CA ALA A 124 -3.00 11.52 16.89
C ALA A 124 -2.47 12.69 16.05
N GLY A 125 -2.43 12.55 14.72
CA GLY A 125 -2.07 13.64 13.81
C GLY A 125 -3.01 14.84 13.93
N ILE A 126 -4.33 14.61 13.96
CA ILE A 126 -5.31 15.68 14.16
C ILE A 126 -5.14 16.34 15.53
N ASP A 127 -4.99 15.56 16.60
CA ASP A 127 -4.83 16.08 17.97
C ASP A 127 -3.54 16.89 18.11
N ALA A 128 -2.48 16.50 17.40
CA ALA A 128 -1.22 17.21 17.31
C ALA A 128 -1.23 18.35 16.27
N GLN A 129 -2.34 18.58 15.56
CA GLN A 129 -2.45 19.54 14.46
C GLN A 129 -1.37 19.34 13.37
N GLY A 130 -1.01 18.08 13.11
CA GLY A 130 0.02 17.68 12.16
C GLY A 130 1.45 17.99 12.60
N ILE A 131 1.68 18.46 13.84
CA ILE A 131 3.04 18.80 14.30
C ILE A 131 3.91 17.53 14.34
N TYR A 132 5.13 17.63 13.80
CA TYR A 132 6.05 16.48 13.70
C TYR A 132 6.51 15.94 15.07
N TYR A 133 6.83 14.65 15.11
CA TYR A 133 7.32 13.98 16.31
C TYR A 133 8.63 14.59 16.85
N GLY A 134 8.68 14.83 18.16
CA GLY A 134 9.86 15.43 18.79
C GLY A 134 9.97 16.94 18.58
N PHE A 135 8.86 17.63 18.30
CA PHE A 135 8.82 19.09 18.16
C PHE A 135 9.62 19.83 19.25
N GLY A 136 10.46 20.78 18.80
CA GLY A 136 11.47 21.44 19.63
C GLY A 136 12.87 20.83 19.49
N SER A 137 13.00 19.73 18.74
CA SER A 137 14.26 19.10 18.35
C SER A 137 14.35 18.94 16.82
N THR A 138 15.33 18.17 16.33
CA THR A 138 15.45 17.92 14.89
C THR A 138 14.32 16.99 14.43
N ASN A 139 13.60 17.39 13.38
CA ASN A 139 12.55 16.57 12.80
C ASN A 139 13.14 15.25 12.24
N PRO A 140 12.64 14.07 12.68
CA PRO A 140 13.11 12.77 12.21
C PRO A 140 12.69 12.44 10.77
N GLY A 141 11.80 13.23 10.16
CA GLY A 141 11.45 13.10 8.75
C GLY A 141 10.65 11.85 8.40
N ASN A 142 9.83 11.33 9.33
CA ASN A 142 9.01 10.16 9.07
C ASN A 142 7.84 10.48 8.13
N ALA A 143 7.37 9.48 7.40
CA ALA A 143 6.20 9.57 6.55
C ALA A 143 5.51 8.21 6.52
N TYR A 144 4.20 8.17 6.31
CA TYR A 144 3.46 6.93 6.17
C TYR A 144 2.30 7.03 5.18
N ALA A 145 1.90 5.89 4.63
CA ALA A 145 0.63 5.71 3.93
C ALA A 145 -0.14 4.56 4.60
N LEU A 146 -1.40 4.82 4.95
CA LEU A 146 -2.35 3.87 5.54
C LEU A 146 -3.35 3.44 4.45
N ILE A 147 -3.30 2.16 4.09
CA ILE A 147 -4.18 1.54 3.10
C ILE A 147 -5.27 0.69 3.76
N PHE A 148 -6.32 0.38 3.01
CA PHE A 148 -7.36 -0.57 3.41
C PHE A 148 -7.53 -1.69 2.37
N VAL A 149 -7.31 -2.94 2.74
CA VAL A 149 -7.47 -4.10 1.86
C VAL A 149 -8.80 -4.79 2.18
N PRO A 150 -9.83 -4.70 1.32
CA PRO A 150 -11.11 -5.37 1.54
C PRO A 150 -10.94 -6.90 1.50
N ASP A 151 -11.87 -7.62 2.13
CA ASP A 151 -11.88 -9.09 2.16
C ASP A 151 -11.75 -9.74 0.76
N ASP A 152 -12.35 -9.11 -0.25
CA ASP A 152 -12.09 -9.35 -1.67
C ASP A 152 -11.18 -8.22 -2.18
N PRO A 153 -9.85 -8.41 -2.29
CA PRO A 153 -8.88 -7.34 -2.55
C PRO A 153 -9.12 -6.56 -3.83
N LEU A 154 -9.80 -7.15 -4.82
CA LEU A 154 -10.08 -6.51 -6.11
C LEU A 154 -11.44 -5.78 -6.13
N ALA A 155 -12.22 -5.87 -5.06
CA ALA A 155 -13.44 -5.11 -4.92
C ALA A 155 -13.16 -3.61 -4.80
N ALA A 156 -13.98 -2.80 -5.46
CA ALA A 156 -13.92 -1.36 -5.30
C ALA A 156 -14.25 -0.97 -3.85
N LEU A 157 -13.49 -0.03 -3.28
CA LEU A 157 -13.76 0.46 -1.94
C LEU A 157 -15.06 1.24 -1.88
N THR A 158 -15.79 1.04 -0.79
CA THR A 158 -16.90 1.90 -0.40
C THR A 158 -16.38 3.24 0.12
N GLN A 159 -17.22 4.28 0.11
CA GLN A 159 -16.83 5.58 0.66
C GLN A 159 -16.40 5.51 2.12
N ALA A 160 -17.08 4.70 2.94
CA ALA A 160 -16.74 4.52 4.36
C ALA A 160 -15.33 3.93 4.57
N GLN A 161 -14.84 3.11 3.63
CA GLN A 161 -13.48 2.58 3.64
C GLN A 161 -12.48 3.64 3.15
N ILE A 162 -12.80 4.38 2.08
CA ILE A 162 -11.98 5.49 1.57
C ILE A 162 -11.78 6.56 2.63
N ASP A 163 -12.84 6.88 3.38
CA ASP A 163 -12.81 7.89 4.45
C ASP A 163 -11.79 7.54 5.56
N LYS A 164 -11.41 6.26 5.69
CA LYS A 164 -10.45 5.74 6.68
C LYS A 164 -9.04 5.53 6.12
N LEU A 165 -8.78 5.95 4.90
CA LEU A 165 -7.41 6.04 4.39
C LEU A 165 -6.73 7.28 4.96
N ALA A 166 -5.40 7.23 5.08
CA ALA A 166 -4.64 8.39 5.53
C ALA A 166 -3.21 8.36 5.03
N TYR A 167 -2.57 9.53 4.98
CA TYR A 167 -1.12 9.61 4.91
C TYR A 167 -0.62 10.75 5.80
N ALA A 168 0.68 10.71 6.08
CA ALA A 168 1.40 11.84 6.64
C ALA A 168 2.80 11.90 6.03
N ASP A 169 3.29 13.10 5.83
CA ASP A 169 4.62 13.38 5.31
C ASP A 169 5.28 14.49 6.13
N CYS A 170 6.18 14.07 7.02
CA CYS A 170 7.03 14.97 7.78
C CYS A 170 8.43 15.09 7.17
N ALA A 171 8.67 14.58 5.97
CA ALA A 171 9.95 14.73 5.29
C ALA A 171 10.14 16.14 4.72
N PRO A 172 11.35 16.56 4.32
CA PRO A 172 11.62 17.95 3.95
C PRO A 172 10.67 18.56 2.91
N GLY A 173 10.17 17.80 1.93
CA GLY A 173 9.22 18.30 0.93
C GLY A 173 7.77 18.32 1.40
N GLY A 174 7.44 17.57 2.44
CA GLY A 174 6.13 17.54 3.11
C GLY A 174 5.92 18.55 4.24
N MET A 175 6.89 19.41 4.55
CA MET A 175 6.82 20.27 5.75
C MET A 175 6.30 21.69 5.49
N MET A 176 5.40 22.15 6.37
CA MET A 176 4.92 23.53 6.49
C MET A 176 5.35 24.11 7.85
N GLY A 177 6.62 24.49 7.95
CA GLY A 177 7.22 24.87 9.22
C GLY A 177 7.34 23.65 10.15
N ALA A 178 6.52 23.60 11.20
CA ALA A 178 6.49 22.47 12.14
C ALA A 178 5.41 21.42 11.83
N VAL A 179 4.59 21.65 10.81
CA VAL A 179 3.42 20.84 10.49
C VAL A 179 3.74 19.97 9.29
N CYS A 180 3.55 18.67 9.44
CA CYS A 180 3.62 17.69 8.36
C CYS A 180 2.42 17.84 7.44
N MET A 181 2.60 17.55 6.16
CA MET A 181 1.49 17.38 5.24
C MET A 181 0.74 16.10 5.58
N THR A 182 -0.58 16.14 5.62
CA THR A 182 -1.44 15.00 5.94
C THR A 182 -2.67 14.98 5.06
N GLY A 183 -3.19 13.78 4.81
CA GLY A 183 -4.47 13.58 4.15
C GLY A 183 -5.38 12.75 5.05
N THR A 184 -6.43 13.38 5.58
CA THR A 184 -7.48 12.71 6.37
C THR A 184 -8.84 13.21 5.93
N SER A 185 -9.90 12.43 6.16
CA SER A 185 -11.27 12.86 5.84
C SER A 185 -12.03 13.32 7.09
N VAL A 186 -12.97 14.25 6.89
CA VAL A 186 -13.90 14.66 7.95
C VAL A 186 -14.79 13.49 8.39
N ALA A 187 -15.27 12.66 7.47
CA ALA A 187 -16.13 11.52 7.78
C ALA A 187 -15.39 10.41 8.55
N GLY A 188 -14.10 10.19 8.25
CA GLY A 188 -13.29 9.17 8.89
C GLY A 188 -12.73 9.60 10.24
N TYR A 189 -12.28 10.85 10.36
CA TYR A 189 -11.48 11.30 11.51
C TYR A 189 -11.92 12.64 12.12
N GLY A 190 -12.98 13.25 11.59
CA GLY A 190 -13.57 14.49 12.10
C GLY A 190 -12.94 15.77 11.54
N LEU A 191 -11.78 15.68 10.87
CA LEU A 191 -11.10 16.80 10.24
C LEU A 191 -10.42 16.38 8.94
N ALA A 192 -10.44 17.30 7.97
CA ALA A 192 -9.60 17.19 6.79
C ALA A 192 -8.12 17.28 7.19
N GLY A 193 -7.24 16.73 6.36
CA GLY A 193 -5.81 16.84 6.54
C GLY A 193 -5.33 18.28 6.50
N THR A 194 -4.06 18.48 6.83
CA THR A 194 -3.40 19.78 6.61
C THR A 194 -3.44 20.12 5.12
N MET A 195 -3.42 21.41 4.75
CA MET A 195 -3.65 21.83 3.35
C MET A 195 -5.01 21.42 2.79
N SER A 196 -5.95 21.09 3.67
CA SER A 196 -7.27 20.56 3.32
C SER A 196 -7.22 19.24 2.54
N GLY A 197 -6.11 18.50 2.61
CA GLY A 197 -5.92 17.23 1.90
C GLY A 197 -6.83 16.11 2.42
N TYR A 198 -7.37 15.28 1.52
CA TYR A 198 -8.26 14.17 1.90
C TYR A 198 -8.15 12.99 0.92
N PRO A 199 -8.44 11.75 1.38
CA PRO A 199 -8.39 10.58 0.51
C PRO A 199 -9.45 10.67 -0.59
N LEU A 200 -9.00 10.59 -1.85
CA LEU A 200 -9.86 10.61 -3.03
C LEU A 200 -10.19 9.20 -3.50
N SER A 201 -9.19 8.33 -3.59
CA SER A 201 -9.39 6.96 -4.06
C SER A 201 -8.28 6.01 -3.64
N GLN A 202 -8.59 4.71 -3.69
CA GLN A 202 -7.62 3.62 -3.66
C GLN A 202 -8.03 2.58 -4.70
N THR A 203 -7.05 2.13 -5.49
CA THR A 203 -7.22 1.02 -6.43
C THR A 203 -6.22 -0.09 -6.10
N ILE A 204 -6.70 -1.33 -6.03
CA ILE A 204 -5.87 -2.53 -5.88
C ILE A 204 -5.98 -3.34 -7.17
N THR A 205 -4.85 -3.86 -7.64
CA THR A 205 -4.78 -4.75 -8.80
C THR A 205 -3.92 -5.97 -8.47
N ALA A 206 -4.23 -7.12 -9.08
CA ALA A 206 -3.38 -8.29 -8.96
C ALA A 206 -1.99 -7.97 -9.51
N ALA A 207 -0.93 -8.39 -8.81
CA ALA A 207 0.41 -8.28 -9.36
C ALA A 207 0.52 -9.19 -10.59
N VAL A 208 0.79 -8.60 -11.75
CA VAL A 208 0.98 -9.37 -12.98
C VAL A 208 2.37 -10.02 -12.90
N PRO A 209 2.50 -11.36 -13.00
CA PRO A 209 3.81 -11.99 -13.04
C PRO A 209 4.62 -11.42 -14.19
N GLU A 210 5.85 -10.98 -13.90
CA GLU A 210 6.67 -10.30 -14.90
C GLU A 210 6.81 -11.16 -16.17
N PRO A 211 6.97 -10.56 -17.37
CA PRO A 211 7.04 -11.27 -18.64
C PRO A 211 8.07 -12.41 -18.66
N GLU A 212 9.15 -12.27 -17.89
CA GLU A 212 10.18 -13.29 -17.69
C GLU A 212 9.67 -14.55 -16.99
N THR A 213 8.73 -14.44 -16.05
CA THR A 213 8.08 -15.60 -15.42
C THR A 213 7.32 -16.43 -16.46
N TRP A 214 6.60 -15.76 -17.36
CA TRP A 214 5.94 -16.40 -18.50
C TRP A 214 6.96 -16.98 -19.49
N GLY A 215 8.05 -16.27 -19.76
CA GLY A 215 9.15 -16.74 -20.59
C GLY A 215 9.77 -18.03 -20.06
N MET A 216 10.02 -18.11 -18.75
CA MET A 216 10.59 -19.30 -18.09
C MET A 216 9.60 -20.46 -18.05
N LEU A 217 8.31 -20.19 -17.83
CA LEU A 217 7.26 -21.21 -17.90
C LEU A 217 7.17 -21.80 -19.32
N LEU A 218 7.11 -20.95 -20.35
CA LEU A 218 7.07 -21.38 -21.75
C LEU A 218 8.34 -22.11 -22.16
N ALA A 219 9.50 -21.64 -21.73
CA ALA A 219 10.78 -22.31 -21.96
C ALA A 219 10.80 -23.70 -21.29
N GLY A 220 10.32 -23.80 -20.05
CA GLY A 220 10.19 -25.06 -19.32
C GLY A 220 9.28 -26.06 -20.05
N LEU A 221 8.09 -25.62 -20.48
CA LEU A 221 7.16 -26.44 -21.26
C LEU A 221 7.75 -26.86 -22.62
N GLY A 222 8.50 -25.96 -23.28
CA GLY A 222 9.21 -26.26 -24.52
C GLY A 222 10.27 -27.35 -24.35
N LEU A 223 11.05 -27.30 -23.27
CA LEU A 223 12.06 -28.32 -22.94
C LEU A 223 11.42 -29.68 -22.63
N VAL A 224 10.33 -29.71 -21.87
CA VAL A 224 9.58 -30.94 -21.56
C VAL A 224 9.01 -31.55 -22.84
N GLY A 225 8.39 -30.76 -23.70
CA GLY A 225 7.85 -31.22 -24.99
C GLY A 225 8.94 -31.79 -25.91
N TYR A 226 10.11 -31.14 -25.98
CA TYR A 226 11.25 -31.65 -26.74
C TYR A 226 11.78 -32.99 -26.20
N ALA A 227 11.93 -33.11 -24.88
CA ALA A 227 12.39 -34.33 -24.24
C ALA A 227 11.40 -35.51 -24.45
N ALA A 228 10.10 -35.25 -24.37
CA ALA A 228 9.06 -36.24 -24.63
C ALA A 228 9.08 -36.73 -26.08
N ARG A 229 9.24 -35.83 -27.05
CA ARG A 229 9.37 -36.18 -28.49
C ARG A 229 10.62 -37.00 -28.79
N ARG A 230 11.72 -36.76 -28.07
CA ARG A 230 12.95 -37.56 -28.24
C ARG A 230 12.79 -38.98 -27.72
N ARG A 231 12.00 -39.18 -26.65
CA ARG A 231 11.71 -40.51 -26.09
C ARG A 231 10.77 -41.33 -26.99
N SER A 232 9.80 -40.71 -27.66
CA SER A 232 8.88 -41.44 -28.56
C SER A 232 9.50 -41.86 -29.90
N ARG A 233 10.69 -41.33 -30.23
CA ARG A 233 11.45 -41.68 -31.44
C ARG A 233 12.57 -42.70 -31.21
N ARG A 234 12.69 -43.20 -29.98
CA ARG A 234 13.56 -44.32 -29.61
C ARG A 234 12.69 -45.54 -29.35
#